data_AF-A0A7U6KEU7-F1
#
_entry.id   AF-A0A7U6KEU7-F1
#
_cell.length_a   1.000
_cell.length_b   1.000
_cell.length_c   1.000
_cell.angle_alpha   90.00
_cell.angle_beta   90.00
_cell.angle_gamma   90.00
#
_symmetry.space_group_name_H-M   'P 1'
#
loop_
_entity.id
_entity.type
_entity.pdbx_description
1 polymer ?
#
loop_
_entity_poly.entity_id
_entity_poly.type
_entity_poly.pdbx_seq_one_letter_code
_entity_poly.pdbx_strand_id
1 'polypeptide(L)'
;MLNNKNESSELTKDLCQLLKDEGSFVKELTDVATKAACFHARLESIEKALESDPSSYSSKETDDMVSKARDKYSNELENNMKENAKSSLRG
;
A
#
# COMPACT_ATOMS: atom_id res chain seq x y z
N MET A 1 42.57 -24.58 0.26
CA MET A 1 41.86 -23.40 0.79
C MET A 1 41.47 -22.52 -0.37
N LEU A 2 40.26 -22.64 -0.92
CA LEU A 2 39.66 -21.71 -1.89
C LEU A 2 38.22 -22.20 -2.14
N ASN A 3 37.23 -21.71 -1.38
CA ASN A 3 35.82 -21.76 -1.81
C ASN A 3 34.95 -20.65 -1.23
N ASN A 4 35.33 -20.05 -0.08
CA ASN A 4 34.51 -19.05 0.61
C ASN A 4 34.21 -17.75 -0.17
N LYS A 5 34.98 -17.42 -1.23
CA LYS A 5 34.76 -16.20 -2.02
C LYS A 5 33.58 -16.32 -3.00
N ASN A 6 33.30 -17.52 -3.52
CA ASN A 6 32.17 -17.72 -4.42
C ASN A 6 30.84 -17.77 -3.66
N GLU A 7 30.82 -18.44 -2.51
CA GLU A 7 29.62 -18.54 -1.65
C GLU A 7 29.16 -17.17 -1.11
N SER A 8 30.11 -16.29 -0.75
CA SER A 8 29.79 -14.92 -0.32
C SER A 8 29.22 -14.05 -1.45
N SER A 9 29.66 -14.29 -2.70
CA SER A 9 29.16 -13.60 -3.90
C SER A 9 27.75 -14.04 -4.27
N GLU A 10 27.46 -15.34 -4.19
CA GLU A 10 26.13 -15.91 -4.41
C GLU A 10 25.15 -15.46 -3.32
N LEU A 11 25.53 -15.54 -2.04
CA LEU A 11 24.72 -15.06 -0.94
C LEU A 11 24.36 -13.57 -1.09
N THR A 12 25.31 -12.74 -1.53
CA THR A 12 25.05 -11.30 -1.76
C THR A 12 24.02 -11.10 -2.88
N LYS A 13 24.10 -11.88 -3.96
CA LYS A 13 23.13 -11.80 -5.06
C LYS A 13 21.75 -12.25 -4.62
N ASP A 14 21.66 -13.34 -3.86
CA ASP A 14 20.41 -13.89 -3.35
C ASP A 14 19.74 -12.89 -2.40
N LEU A 15 20.51 -12.27 -1.49
CA LEU A 15 20.00 -11.20 -0.61
C LEU A 15 19.53 -9.98 -1.40
N CYS A 16 20.29 -9.54 -2.41
CA CYS A 16 19.87 -8.44 -3.27
C CYS A 16 18.58 -8.76 -4.04
N GLN A 17 18.39 -10.02 -4.47
CA GLN A 17 17.18 -10.43 -5.15
C GLN A 17 15.99 -10.46 -4.18
N LEU A 18 16.17 -11.04 -2.99
CA LEU A 18 15.15 -11.08 -1.94
C LEU A 18 14.65 -9.67 -1.58
N LEU A 19 15.56 -8.70 -1.41
CA LEU A 19 15.19 -7.32 -1.10
C LEU A 19 14.39 -6.65 -2.23
N LYS A 20 14.68 -6.99 -3.50
CA LYS A 20 13.91 -6.47 -4.65
C LYS A 20 12.52 -7.09 -4.71
N ASP A 21 12.44 -8.39 -4.46
CA ASP A 21 11.18 -9.13 -4.46
C ASP A 21 10.28 -8.65 -3.32
N GLU A 22 10.84 -8.46 -2.12
CA GLU A 22 10.15 -7.88 -0.97
C GLU A 22 9.66 -6.45 -1.28
N GLY A 23 10.51 -5.59 -1.86
CA GLY A 23 10.10 -4.24 -2.26
C GLY A 23 8.97 -4.24 -3.28
N SER A 24 8.97 -5.19 -4.21
CA SER A 24 7.90 -5.37 -5.21
C SER A 24 6.60 -5.84 -4.55
N PHE A 25 6.68 -6.82 -3.65
CA PHE A 25 5.53 -7.32 -2.90
C PHE A 25 4.88 -6.24 -2.04
N VAL A 26 5.69 -5.43 -1.35
CA VAL A 26 5.21 -4.30 -0.54
C VAL A 26 4.49 -3.26 -1.40
N LYS A 27 4.98 -3.01 -2.62
CA LYS A 27 4.30 -2.12 -3.57
C LYS A 27 2.95 -2.69 -4.01
N GLU A 28 2.88 -3.98 -4.33
CA GLU A 28 1.62 -4.64 -4.69
C GLU A 28 0.60 -4.60 -3.55
N LEU A 29 1.06 -4.87 -2.32
CA LEU A 29 0.22 -4.80 -1.12
C LEU A 29 -0.32 -3.37 -0.90
N THR A 30 0.53 -2.37 -1.12
CA THR A 30 0.14 -0.95 -1.08
C THR A 30 -0.96 -0.65 -2.09
N ASP A 31 -0.77 -1.05 -3.34
CA ASP A 31 -1.76 -0.82 -4.40
C ASP A 31 -3.10 -1.51 -4.08
N VAL A 32 -3.07 -2.73 -3.53
CA VAL A 32 -4.27 -3.46 -3.13
C VAL A 32 -4.98 -2.76 -1.98
N ALA A 33 -4.26 -2.36 -0.92
CA ALA A 33 -4.83 -1.67 0.22
C ALA A 33 -5.49 -0.34 -0.18
N THR A 34 -4.81 0.44 -1.03
CA THR A 34 -5.35 1.71 -1.55
C THR A 34 -6.60 1.48 -2.41
N LYS A 35 -6.62 0.47 -3.28
CA LYS A 35 -7.81 0.13 -4.06
C LYS A 35 -8.97 -0.31 -3.17
N ALA A 36 -8.71 -1.10 -2.13
CA ALA A 36 -9.74 -1.52 -1.18
C ALA A 36 -10.36 -0.32 -0.46
N ALA A 37 -9.53 0.64 -0.02
CA ALA A 37 -10.01 1.88 0.57
C ALA A 37 -10.88 2.71 -0.40
N CYS A 38 -10.48 2.82 -1.66
CA CYS A 38 -11.30 3.46 -2.70
C CYS A 38 -12.65 2.77 -2.88
N PHE A 39 -12.68 1.44 -2.93
CA PHE A 39 -13.94 0.69 -3.03
C PHE A 39 -14.83 0.92 -1.82
N HIS A 40 -14.26 0.93 -0.62
CA HIS A 40 -15.01 1.19 0.61
C HIS A 40 -15.64 2.58 0.61
N ALA A 41 -14.87 3.62 0.28
CA ALA A 41 -15.38 4.99 0.18
C ALA A 41 -16.52 5.12 -0.84
N ARG A 42 -16.43 4.37 -1.94
CA ARG A 42 -17.49 4.33 -2.96
C ARG A 42 -18.76 3.65 -2.45
N LEU A 43 -18.63 2.52 -1.76
CA LEU A 43 -19.77 1.83 -1.15
C LEU A 43 -20.44 2.70 -0.09
N GLU A 44 -19.67 3.38 0.76
CA GLU A 44 -20.19 4.30 1.77
C GLU A 44 -20.99 5.46 1.15
N SER A 45 -20.51 6.00 0.02
CA SER A 45 -21.22 7.05 -0.71
C SER A 45 -22.55 6.56 -1.30
N ILE A 46 -22.58 5.33 -1.82
CA ILE A 46 -23.81 4.70 -2.34
C ILE A 46 -24.79 4.41 -1.21
N GLU A 47 -24.31 3.85 -0.09
CA GLU A 47 -25.13 3.55 1.10
C GLU A 47 -25.80 4.80 1.64
N LYS A 48 -25.04 5.90 1.83
CA LYS A 48 -25.60 7.20 2.27
C LYS A 48 -26.68 7.72 1.34
N ALA A 49 -26.49 7.58 0.02
CA ALA A 49 -27.51 7.99 -0.94
C ALA A 49 -28.77 7.12 -0.80
N LEU A 50 -28.64 5.80 -0.63
CA LEU A 50 -29.78 4.91 -0.45
C LEU A 50 -30.54 5.14 0.87
N GLU A 51 -29.84 5.49 1.95
CA GLU A 51 -30.45 5.78 3.26
C GLU A 51 -31.21 7.10 3.29
N SER A 52 -30.75 8.11 2.54
CA SER A 52 -31.34 9.46 2.55
C SER A 52 -32.39 9.65 1.45
N ASP A 53 -31.96 9.62 0.20
CA ASP A 53 -32.79 9.67 -1.00
C ASP A 53 -31.94 9.12 -2.16
N PRO A 54 -32.33 8.03 -2.83
CA PRO A 54 -31.56 7.47 -3.93
C PRO A 54 -31.21 8.47 -5.05
N SER A 55 -32.01 9.53 -5.21
CA SER A 55 -31.75 10.62 -6.17
C SER A 55 -30.63 11.57 -5.75
N SER A 56 -30.22 11.53 -4.48
CA SER A 56 -29.08 12.29 -3.93
C SER A 56 -27.71 11.74 -4.35
N TYR A 57 -27.65 10.56 -4.96
CA TYR A 57 -26.39 10.01 -5.43
C TYR A 57 -25.71 10.96 -6.42
N SER A 58 -24.50 11.40 -6.07
CA SER A 58 -23.66 12.27 -6.89
C SER A 58 -22.35 11.59 -7.20
N SER A 59 -22.15 11.21 -8.46
CA SER A 59 -20.90 10.58 -8.90
C SER A 59 -19.68 11.46 -8.62
N LYS A 60 -19.85 12.78 -8.66
CA LYS A 60 -18.78 13.74 -8.35
C LYS A 60 -18.37 13.69 -6.87
N GLU A 61 -19.34 13.66 -5.96
CA GLU A 61 -19.05 13.57 -4.52
C GLU A 61 -18.43 12.21 -4.18
N THR A 62 -18.91 11.15 -4.82
CA THR A 62 -18.32 9.81 -4.73
C THR A 62 -16.86 9.83 -5.19
N ASP A 63 -16.55 10.41 -6.35
CA ASP A 63 -15.19 10.51 -6.87
C ASP A 63 -14.29 11.34 -5.95
N ASP A 64 -14.81 12.42 -5.35
CA ASP A 64 -14.09 13.23 -4.37
C ASP A 64 -13.78 12.42 -3.09
N MET A 65 -14.72 11.62 -2.60
CA MET A 65 -14.51 10.72 -1.47
C MET A 65 -13.47 9.64 -1.77
N VAL A 66 -13.54 9.05 -2.97
CA VAL A 66 -12.56 8.06 -3.45
C VAL A 66 -11.17 8.69 -3.51
N SER A 67 -11.03 9.90 -4.06
CA SER A 67 -9.74 10.59 -4.11
C SER A 67 -9.19 10.86 -2.72
N LYS A 68 -10.02 11.36 -1.79
CA LYS A 68 -9.62 11.60 -0.39
C LYS A 68 -9.19 10.30 0.29
N ALA A 69 -9.91 9.20 0.10
CA ALA A 69 -9.55 7.91 0.66
C ALA A 69 -8.21 7.41 0.09
N ARG A 70 -8.03 7.50 -1.24
CA ARG A 70 -6.78 7.13 -1.90
C ARG A 70 -5.59 7.89 -1.34
N ASP A 71 -5.72 9.21 -1.23
CA ASP A 71 -4.62 10.08 -0.81
C ASP A 71 -4.32 9.86 0.68
N LYS A 72 -5.35 9.72 1.53
CA LYS A 72 -5.19 9.39 2.94
C LYS A 72 -4.45 8.06 3.14
N TYR A 73 -4.95 6.98 2.55
CA TYR A 73 -4.38 5.65 2.77
C TYR A 73 -2.99 5.49 2.16
N SER A 74 -2.74 6.07 0.98
CA SER A 74 -1.39 6.06 0.39
C SER A 74 -0.38 6.77 1.31
N ASN A 75 -0.75 7.94 1.84
CA ASN A 75 0.12 8.70 2.73
C ASN A 75 0.31 8.02 4.09
N GLU A 76 -0.75 7.49 4.69
CA GLU A 76 -0.67 6.77 5.97
C GLU A 76 0.19 5.51 5.85
N LEU A 77 0.04 4.75 4.75
CA LEU A 77 0.82 3.56 4.53
C LEU A 77 2.30 3.89 4.30
N GLU A 78 2.60 4.89 3.47
CA GLU A 78 3.97 5.35 3.26
C GLU A 78 4.63 5.80 4.57
N ASN A 79 3.90 6.56 5.39
CA ASN A 79 4.39 7.01 6.70
C ASN A 79 4.62 5.83 7.66
N ASN A 80 3.69 4.88 7.75
CA ASN A 80 3.83 3.70 8.58
C ASN A 80 5.03 2.84 8.16
N MET A 81 5.24 2.67 6.85
CA MET A 81 6.42 1.96 6.33
C MET A 81 7.72 2.67 6.69
N LYS A 82 7.77 4.01 6.56
CA LYS A 82 8.94 4.81 6.95
C LYS A 82 9.23 4.71 8.44
N GLU A 83 8.21 4.78 9.29
CA GLU A 83 8.38 4.66 10.74
C GLU A 83 8.81 3.26 11.17
N ASN A 84 8.21 2.20 10.58
CA ASN A 84 8.64 0.83 10.82
C ASN A 84 10.12 0.65 10.44
N ALA A 85 10.54 1.11 9.25
CA ALA A 85 11.93 1.02 8.82
C ALA A 85 12.89 1.76 9.78
N LYS A 86 12.51 2.95 10.28
CA LYS A 86 13.30 3.69 11.27
C LYS A 86 13.37 2.96 12.62
N SER A 87 12.29 2.33 13.06
CA SER A 87 12.25 1.58 14.32
C SER A 87 13.11 0.32 14.27
N SER A 88 13.10 -0.40 13.14
CA SER A 88 13.92 -1.59 12.92
C SER A 88 15.43 -1.29 12.83
N LEU A 89 15.81 -0.06 12.47
CA LEU A 89 17.21 0.39 12.46
C LEU A 89 17.73 0.83 13.85
N ARG A 90 16.84 1.06 14.82
CA ARG A 90 17.16 1.50 16.18
C ARG A 90 17.12 0.37 17.21
N GLY A 91 16.63 -0.81 16.83
CA GLY A 91 16.57 -2.01 17.65
C GLY A 91 17.84 -2.84 17.59
#